data_AF-A0A5N6ZFI4-F1
#
_entry.id   AF-A0A5N6ZFI4-F1
#
_cell.length_a   1.000
_cell.length_b   1.000
_cell.length_c   1.000
_cell.angle_alpha   90.00
_cell.angle_beta   90.00
_cell.angle_gamma   90.00
#
_symmetry.space_group_name_H-M   'P 1'
#
loop_
_entity.id
_entity.type
_entity.pdbx_description
1 polymer ?
#
loop_
_entity_poly.entity_id
_entity_poly.type
_entity_poly.pdbx_seq_one_letter_code
_entity_poly.pdbx_strand_id
1 'polypeptide(L)'
;MFSWYQRCLIQRPVVTQSLTTAGLFAVGDGLAQQGVEKKGLARHDVTRTARMALYGGAVFGPVATKWFQFLQNRINLGTPGKTLVARVATDQLVCAPTMIGVFLSSMSLLEGNDPREKLHKTYWQALRTNWTIWPILQTVNLYLVPLQYRVLTVNVFNIGWNCFLSFLNNADIQELPVV
;
A
#
# COMPACT_ATOMS: atom_id res chain seq x y z
N MET A 1 20.49 10.89 -10.06
CA MET A 1 19.07 10.50 -9.99
C MET A 1 18.49 10.60 -8.57
N PHE A 2 19.11 10.00 -7.55
CA PHE A 2 18.59 10.05 -6.16
C PHE A 2 18.46 11.47 -5.58
N SER A 3 19.44 12.35 -5.82
CA SER A 3 19.44 13.72 -5.31
C SER A 3 18.33 14.61 -5.88
N TRP A 4 17.90 14.37 -7.13
CA TRP A 4 16.79 15.08 -7.76
C TRP A 4 15.45 14.63 -7.16
N TYR A 5 15.24 13.31 -7.03
CA TYR A 5 14.05 12.75 -6.38
C TYR A 5 13.92 13.23 -4.92
N GLN A 6 15.02 13.25 -4.17
CA GLN A 6 15.06 13.79 -2.81
C GLN A 6 14.70 15.28 -2.76
N ARG A 7 15.18 16.10 -3.71
CA ARG A 7 14.79 17.52 -3.79
C ARG A 7 13.30 17.68 -4.10
N CYS A 8 12.75 16.88 -5.01
CA CYS A 8 11.32 16.91 -5.33
C CYS A 8 10.46 16.48 -4.13
N LEU A 9 10.86 15.43 -3.40
CA LEU A 9 10.20 15.01 -2.16
C LEU A 9 10.21 16.11 -1.08
N ILE A 10 11.26 16.92 -1.00
CA ILE A 10 11.34 18.01 -0.02
C ILE A 10 10.50 19.22 -0.48
N GLN A 11 10.56 19.57 -1.77
CA GLN A 11 9.90 20.78 -2.29
C GLN A 11 8.39 20.59 -2.54
N ARG A 12 7.97 19.41 -3.00
CA ARG A 12 6.58 19.09 -3.33
C ARG A 12 6.22 17.68 -2.84
N PRO A 13 6.30 17.42 -1.52
CA PRO A 13 6.16 16.08 -0.93
C PRO A 13 4.88 15.37 -1.35
N VAL A 14 3.75 16.07 -1.34
CA VAL A 14 2.45 15.47 -1.70
C VAL A 14 2.42 15.03 -3.16
N VAL A 15 2.85 15.89 -4.08
CA VAL A 15 2.79 15.60 -5.53
C VAL A 15 3.75 14.47 -5.88
N THR A 16 5.00 14.53 -5.40
CA THR A 16 5.98 13.49 -5.67
C THR A 16 5.52 12.15 -5.11
N GLN A 17 5.04 12.12 -3.87
CA GLN A 17 4.55 10.88 -3.27
C GLN A 17 3.34 10.34 -4.02
N SER A 18 2.40 11.19 -4.43
CA SER A 18 1.22 10.80 -5.21
C SER A 18 1.58 10.16 -6.54
N LEU A 19 2.53 10.73 -7.29
CA LEU A 19 2.98 10.15 -8.54
C LEU A 19 3.72 8.82 -8.33
N THR A 20 4.56 8.74 -7.29
CA THR A 20 5.25 7.50 -6.93
C THR A 20 4.27 6.41 -6.55
N THR A 21 3.28 6.69 -5.71
CA THR A 21 2.29 5.70 -5.29
C THR A 21 1.38 5.30 -6.44
N ALA A 22 0.94 6.22 -7.30
CA ALA A 22 0.20 5.86 -8.51
C ALA A 22 0.95 4.83 -9.37
N GLY A 23 2.25 5.05 -9.60
CA GLY A 23 3.09 4.11 -10.34
C GLY A 23 3.25 2.75 -9.62
N LEU A 24 3.50 2.76 -8.31
CA LEU A 24 3.63 1.52 -7.53
C LEU A 24 2.35 0.68 -7.52
N PHE A 25 1.18 1.31 -7.45
CA PHE A 25 -0.11 0.61 -7.53
C PHE A 25 -0.35 0.05 -8.93
N ALA A 26 -0.03 0.80 -9.99
CA ALA A 26 -0.15 0.34 -11.37
C ALA A 26 0.77 -0.87 -11.66
N VAL A 27 2.03 -0.82 -11.23
CA VAL A 27 2.98 -1.92 -11.40
C VAL A 27 2.56 -3.15 -10.58
N GLY A 28 2.12 -2.94 -9.33
CA GLY A 28 1.60 -4.03 -8.50
C GLY A 28 0.42 -4.73 -9.16
N ASP A 29 -0.54 -3.97 -9.69
CA ASP A 29 -1.68 -4.51 -10.41
C ASP A 29 -1.28 -5.28 -11.68
N GLY A 30 -0.35 -4.74 -12.47
CA GLY A 30 0.15 -5.43 -13.66
C GLY A 30 0.79 -6.79 -13.33
N LEU A 31 1.54 -6.87 -12.23
CA LEU A 31 2.09 -8.13 -11.74
C LEU A 31 1.02 -9.10 -11.25
N ALA A 32 -0.03 -8.61 -10.59
CA ALA A 32 -1.16 -9.44 -10.18
C ALA A 32 -1.83 -10.08 -11.40
N GLN A 33 -2.14 -9.27 -12.41
CA GLN A 33 -2.84 -9.75 -13.61
C GLN A 33 -2.00 -10.70 -14.47
N GLN A 34 -0.71 -10.43 -14.64
CA GLN A 34 0.15 -11.19 -15.55
C GLN A 34 0.94 -12.29 -14.87
N GLY A 35 1.44 -12.04 -13.66
CA GLY A 35 2.25 -13.00 -12.90
C GLY A 35 1.43 -13.98 -12.08
N VAL A 36 0.36 -13.50 -11.43
CA VAL A 36 -0.46 -14.33 -10.51
C VAL A 36 -1.67 -14.92 -11.24
N GLU A 37 -2.50 -14.08 -11.83
CA GLU A 37 -3.73 -14.49 -12.52
C GLU A 37 -3.48 -15.06 -13.93
N LYS A 38 -2.27 -14.83 -14.48
CA LYS A 38 -1.85 -15.30 -15.82
C LYS A 38 -2.88 -15.01 -16.92
N LYS A 39 -3.54 -13.83 -16.87
CA LYS A 39 -4.56 -13.42 -17.85
C LYS A 39 -4.03 -13.36 -19.29
N GLY A 40 -2.72 -13.13 -19.44
CA GLY A 40 -2.08 -12.87 -20.72
C GLY A 40 -2.25 -11.41 -21.16
N LEU A 41 -1.34 -10.95 -22.03
CA LEU A 41 -1.27 -9.54 -22.44
C LEU A 41 -2.54 -9.07 -23.17
N ALA A 42 -3.17 -9.95 -23.96
CA ALA A 42 -4.39 -9.63 -24.71
C ALA A 42 -5.63 -9.43 -23.82
N ARG A 43 -5.63 -9.95 -22.58
CA ARG A 43 -6.74 -9.84 -21.62
C ARG A 43 -6.39 -8.96 -20.43
N HIS A 44 -5.37 -8.10 -20.57
CA HIS A 44 -4.99 -7.18 -19.53
C HIS A 44 -6.11 -6.16 -19.29
N ASP A 45 -6.60 -6.09 -18.05
CA ASP A 45 -7.63 -5.15 -17.63
C ASP A 45 -7.00 -3.81 -17.27
N VAL A 46 -6.93 -2.92 -18.27
CA VAL A 46 -6.40 -1.56 -18.13
C VAL A 46 -7.28 -0.72 -17.18
N THR A 47 -8.59 -0.98 -17.13
CA THR A 47 -9.53 -0.24 -16.27
C THR A 47 -9.26 -0.53 -14.80
N ARG A 48 -8.97 -1.79 -14.46
CA ARG A 48 -8.51 -2.18 -13.12
C ARG A 48 -7.18 -1.50 -12.76
N THR A 49 -6.19 -1.51 -13.66
CA THR A 49 -4.91 -0.84 -13.42
C THR A 49 -5.10 0.67 -13.23
N ALA A 50 -5.98 1.30 -14.01
CA ALA A 50 -6.29 2.72 -13.89
C ALA A 50 -6.94 3.06 -12.54
N ARG A 51 -7.88 2.23 -12.04
CA ARG A 51 -8.48 2.40 -10.71
C ARG A 51 -7.45 2.27 -9.59
N MET A 52 -6.56 1.28 -9.69
CA MET A 52 -5.45 1.10 -8.74
C MET A 52 -4.51 2.30 -8.73
N ALA A 53 -4.10 2.77 -9.91
CA ALA A 53 -3.25 3.95 -10.05
C ALA A 53 -3.93 5.23 -9.51
N LEU A 54 -5.22 5.41 -9.82
CA LEU A 54 -6.02 6.54 -9.36
C LEU A 54 -6.12 6.54 -7.83
N TYR A 55 -6.43 5.41 -7.21
CA TYR A 55 -6.43 5.29 -5.75
C TYR A 55 -5.05 5.59 -5.15
N GLY A 56 -4.01 4.98 -5.72
CA GLY A 56 -2.63 5.18 -5.29
C GLY A 56 -2.23 6.65 -5.29
N GLY A 57 -2.55 7.38 -6.36
CA GLY A 57 -2.18 8.78 -6.53
C GLY A 57 -3.11 9.78 -5.86
N ALA A 58 -4.43 9.62 -5.98
CA ALA A 58 -5.38 10.62 -5.51
C ALA A 58 -5.75 10.45 -4.02
N VAL A 59 -5.69 9.22 -3.49
CA VAL A 59 -6.10 8.91 -2.12
C VAL A 59 -4.89 8.56 -1.26
N PHE A 60 -4.20 7.47 -1.59
CA PHE A 60 -3.16 6.92 -0.72
C PHE A 60 -1.95 7.86 -0.60
N GLY A 61 -1.42 8.39 -1.70
CA GLY A 61 -0.24 9.25 -1.72
C GLY A 61 -0.36 10.50 -0.82
N PRO A 62 -1.42 11.32 -0.97
CA PRO A 62 -1.64 12.49 -0.12
C PRO A 62 -1.87 12.12 1.34
N VAL A 63 -2.71 11.12 1.62
CA VAL A 63 -3.04 10.70 2.98
C VAL A 63 -1.81 10.16 3.70
N ALA A 64 -1.04 9.28 3.06
CA ALA A 64 0.20 8.74 3.62
C ALA A 64 1.20 9.86 3.93
N THR A 65 1.36 10.83 3.01
CA THR A 65 2.26 11.97 3.23
C THR A 65 1.87 12.77 4.47
N LYS A 66 0.59 13.11 4.61
CA LYS A 66 0.09 13.86 5.76
C LYS A 66 0.13 13.06 7.05
N TRP A 67 -0.13 11.76 6.98
CA TRP A 67 -0.04 10.84 8.11
C TRP A 67 1.37 10.75 8.67
N PHE A 68 2.38 10.56 7.81
CA PHE A 68 3.77 10.51 8.27
C PHE A 68 4.23 11.84 8.87
N GLN A 69 3.80 12.98 8.31
CA GLN A 69 4.04 14.30 8.92
C GLN A 69 3.38 14.42 10.31
N PHE A 70 2.14 13.93 10.46
CA PHE A 70 1.45 13.89 11.73
C PHE A 70 2.22 13.06 12.76
N LEU A 71 2.63 11.83 12.42
CA LEU A 71 3.40 10.95 13.31
C LEU A 71 4.73 11.61 13.74
N GLN A 72 5.42 12.25 12.81
CA GLN A 72 6.70 12.94 13.10
C GLN A 72 6.51 14.14 14.04
N ASN A 73 5.46 14.93 13.83
CA ASN A 73 5.26 16.18 14.57
C ASN A 73 4.54 15.96 15.91
N ARG A 74 3.68 14.94 16.03
CA ARG A 74 2.78 14.75 17.17
C ARG A 74 3.14 13.58 18.07
N ILE A 75 3.90 12.60 17.56
CA ILE A 75 4.36 11.47 18.37
C ILE A 75 5.85 11.60 18.59
N ASN A 76 6.20 12.20 19.72
CA ASN A 76 7.57 12.38 20.20
C ASN A 76 7.58 12.03 21.69
N LEU A 77 8.15 10.87 22.03
CA LEU A 77 8.31 10.42 23.40
C LEU A 77 9.74 10.72 23.89
N GLY A 78 9.94 10.68 25.22
CA GLY A 78 11.20 11.09 25.84
C GLY A 78 12.46 10.32 25.41
N THR A 79 12.33 9.19 24.70
CA THR A 79 13.48 8.50 24.10
C THR A 79 13.25 8.14 22.62
N PRO A 80 14.32 8.08 21.79
CA PRO A 80 14.19 7.71 20.38
C PRO A 80 13.57 6.33 20.15
N GLY A 81 13.95 5.33 20.96
CA GLY A 81 13.41 3.98 20.87
C GLY A 81 11.92 3.91 21.19
N LYS A 82 11.48 4.57 22.27
CA LYS A 82 10.05 4.64 22.63
C LYS A 82 9.25 5.37 21.55
N THR A 83 9.81 6.47 21.01
CA THR A 83 9.18 7.22 19.91
C THR A 83 8.98 6.35 18.66
N LEU A 84 10.00 5.58 18.28
CA LEU A 84 9.91 4.68 17.14
C LEU A 84 8.81 3.63 17.34
N VAL A 85 8.82 2.94 18.49
CA VAL A 85 7.80 1.92 18.82
C VAL A 85 6.40 2.52 18.81
N ALA A 86 6.21 3.69 19.42
CA ALA A 86 4.91 4.35 19.46
C ALA A 86 4.42 4.76 18.07
N ARG A 87 5.30 5.27 17.20
CA ARG A 87 4.95 5.62 15.81
C ARG A 87 4.55 4.39 15.01
N VAL A 88 5.33 3.30 15.11
CA VAL A 88 5.02 2.05 14.41
C VAL A 88 3.71 1.44 14.93
N ALA A 89 3.51 1.39 16.24
CA ALA A 89 2.26 0.90 16.83
C ALA A 89 1.06 1.74 16.37
N THR A 90 1.18 3.07 16.37
CA THR A 90 0.10 3.94 15.91
C THR A 90 -0.20 3.74 14.43
N ASP A 91 0.84 3.61 13.61
CA ASP A 91 0.69 3.32 12.18
C ASP A 91 -0.05 1.99 11.93
N GLN A 92 0.38 0.92 12.59
CA GLN A 92 -0.17 -0.42 12.39
C GLN A 92 -1.57 -0.61 13.00
N LEU A 93 -1.91 0.13 14.05
CA LEU A 93 -3.22 0.01 14.74
C LEU A 93 -4.25 1.04 14.26
N VAL A 94 -3.83 2.12 13.63
CA VAL A 94 -4.74 3.20 13.18
C VAL A 94 -4.71 3.36 11.67
N CYS A 95 -3.52 3.61 11.10
CA CYS A 95 -3.41 3.91 9.68
C CYS A 95 -3.64 2.69 8.81
N ALA A 96 -2.95 1.58 9.07
CA ALA A 96 -3.06 0.38 8.25
C ALA A 96 -4.49 -0.18 8.19
N PRO A 97 -5.24 -0.33 9.31
CA PRO A 97 -6.63 -0.75 9.27
C PRO A 97 -7.50 0.22 8.47
N THR A 98 -7.34 1.53 8.72
CA THR A 98 -8.11 2.56 8.01
C THR A 98 -7.83 2.55 6.51
N MET A 99 -6.57 2.49 6.10
CA MET A 99 -6.18 2.51 4.67
C MET A 99 -6.59 1.24 3.94
N ILE A 100 -6.54 0.07 4.58
CA ILE A 100 -7.05 -1.17 3.99
C ILE A 100 -8.57 -1.08 3.80
N GLY A 101 -9.29 -0.56 4.80
CA GLY A 101 -10.73 -0.37 4.71
C GLY A 101 -11.12 0.61 3.60
N VAL A 102 -10.42 1.75 3.52
CA VAL A 102 -10.62 2.76 2.48
C VAL A 102 -10.27 2.21 1.11
N PHE A 103 -9.20 1.42 0.97
CA PHE A 103 -8.83 0.76 -0.28
C PHE A 103 -9.95 -0.16 -0.77
N LEU A 104 -10.35 -1.13 0.05
CA LEU A 104 -11.39 -2.10 -0.31
C LEU A 104 -12.73 -1.43 -0.62
N SER A 105 -13.10 -0.41 0.17
CA SER A 105 -14.33 0.35 -0.07
C SER A 105 -14.27 1.14 -1.37
N SER A 106 -13.15 1.82 -1.64
CA SER A 106 -12.97 2.62 -2.85
C SER A 106 -12.99 1.73 -4.09
N MET A 107 -12.30 0.59 -4.05
CA MET A 107 -12.30 -0.37 -5.16
C MET A 107 -13.70 -0.92 -5.40
N SER A 108 -14.41 -1.34 -4.34
CA SER A 108 -15.78 -1.85 -4.43
C SER A 108 -16.74 -0.83 -5.06
N LEU A 109 -16.69 0.45 -4.63
CA LEU A 109 -17.49 1.51 -5.24
C LEU A 109 -17.14 1.73 -6.73
N LEU A 110 -15.87 1.74 -7.08
CA LEU A 110 -15.40 1.90 -8.46
C LEU A 110 -15.67 0.66 -9.35
N GLU A 111 -16.02 -0.47 -8.75
CA GLU A 111 -16.49 -1.69 -9.41
C GLU A 111 -18.02 -1.75 -9.51
N GLY A 112 -18.74 -0.85 -8.84
CA GLY A 112 -20.20 -0.87 -8.77
C GLY A 112 -20.76 -1.89 -7.77
N ASN A 113 -19.94 -2.37 -6.84
CA ASN A 113 -20.29 -3.36 -5.82
C ASN A 113 -20.64 -2.69 -4.47
N ASP A 114 -21.22 -3.45 -3.53
CA ASP A 114 -21.44 -2.97 -2.15
C ASP A 114 -20.14 -3.06 -1.30
N PRO A 115 -19.61 -1.92 -0.81
CA PRO A 115 -18.43 -1.90 0.05
C PRO A 115 -18.59 -2.72 1.33
N ARG A 116 -19.80 -2.81 1.88
CA ARG A 116 -20.03 -3.52 3.15
C ARG A 116 -19.77 -5.01 2.99
N GLU A 117 -20.27 -5.59 1.89
CA GLU A 117 -20.04 -6.99 1.57
C GLU A 117 -18.55 -7.25 1.32
N LYS A 118 -17.88 -6.37 0.57
CA LYS A 118 -16.44 -6.47 0.30
C LYS A 118 -15.63 -6.43 1.60
N LEU A 119 -15.91 -5.47 2.48
CA LEU A 119 -15.23 -5.36 3.76
C LEU A 119 -15.47 -6.60 4.63
N HIS A 120 -16.71 -7.08 4.71
CA HIS A 120 -17.02 -8.25 5.54
C HIS A 120 -16.23 -9.50 5.12
N LYS A 121 -16.04 -9.71 3.81
CA LYS A 121 -15.30 -10.86 3.27
C LYS A 121 -13.79 -10.69 3.38
N THR A 122 -13.27 -9.56 2.91
CA THR A 122 -11.84 -9.42 2.58
C THR A 122 -11.03 -8.72 3.67
N TYR A 123 -11.65 -7.84 4.44
CA TYR A 123 -10.93 -6.88 5.31
C TYR A 123 -10.02 -7.57 6.33
N TRP A 124 -10.55 -8.58 7.03
CA TRP A 124 -9.79 -9.27 8.06
C TRP A 124 -8.65 -10.11 7.50
N GLN A 125 -8.83 -10.70 6.33
CA GLN A 125 -7.75 -11.42 5.65
C GLN A 125 -6.63 -10.44 5.30
N ALA A 126 -6.95 -9.34 4.62
CA ALA A 126 -5.98 -8.30 4.28
C ALA A 126 -5.26 -7.76 5.51
N LEU A 127 -5.99 -7.46 6.58
CA LEU A 127 -5.43 -6.88 7.79
C LEU A 127 -4.51 -7.84 8.55
N ARG A 128 -4.88 -9.12 8.69
CA ARG A 128 -4.02 -10.13 9.31
C ARG A 128 -2.75 -10.33 8.51
N THR A 129 -2.86 -10.46 7.19
CA THR A 129 -1.68 -10.58 6.31
C THR A 129 -0.78 -9.35 6.44
N ASN A 130 -1.35 -8.15 6.51
CA ASN A 130 -0.61 -6.92 6.75
C ASN A 130 0.20 -7.00 8.06
N TRP A 131 -0.45 -7.34 9.17
CA TRP A 131 0.21 -7.44 10.48
C TRP A 131 1.22 -8.58 10.59
N THR A 132 1.13 -9.61 9.76
CA THR A 132 2.15 -10.67 9.72
C THR A 132 3.37 -10.25 8.90
N ILE A 133 3.14 -9.72 7.70
CA ILE A 133 4.22 -9.48 6.73
C ILE A 133 5.00 -8.21 7.07
N TRP A 134 4.32 -7.09 7.35
CA TRP A 134 4.98 -5.80 7.49
C TRP A 134 5.97 -5.72 8.65
N PRO A 135 5.69 -6.23 9.86
CA PRO A 135 6.67 -6.21 10.94
C PRO A 135 7.95 -6.97 10.60
N ILE A 136 7.83 -8.11 9.89
CA ILE A 136 8.99 -8.92 9.47
C ILE A 136 9.82 -8.13 8.44
N LEU A 137 9.17 -7.60 7.40
CA LEU A 137 9.83 -6.82 6.37
C LEU A 137 10.50 -5.57 6.94
N GLN A 138 9.82 -4.88 7.85
CA GLN A 138 10.34 -3.67 8.49
C GLN A 138 11.54 -4.00 9.39
N THR A 139 11.51 -5.14 10.10
CA THR A 139 12.65 -5.61 10.90
C THR A 139 13.86 -5.89 10.02
N VAL A 140 13.67 -6.64 8.93
CA VAL A 140 14.74 -6.93 7.95
C VAL A 140 15.30 -5.63 7.35
N ASN A 141 14.42 -4.70 6.96
CA ASN A 141 14.83 -3.43 6.36
C ASN A 141 15.61 -2.54 7.35
N LEU A 142 15.24 -2.51 8.62
CA LEU A 142 15.96 -1.71 9.62
C LEU A 142 17.27 -2.37 10.06
N TYR A 143 17.34 -3.71 10.09
CA TYR A 143 18.51 -4.45 10.55
C TYR A 143 19.58 -4.64 9.47
N LEU A 144 19.20 -5.05 8.26
CA LEU A 144 20.16 -5.42 7.19
C LEU A 144 20.45 -4.27 6.22
N VAL A 145 19.50 -3.36 5.99
CA VAL A 145 19.59 -2.39 4.90
C VAL A 145 20.18 -1.06 5.39
N PRO A 146 21.26 -0.55 4.76
CA PRO A 146 21.82 0.77 5.04
C PRO A 146 20.79 1.89 4.89
N LEU A 147 20.88 2.94 5.71
CA LEU A 147 19.89 4.02 5.82
C LEU A 147 19.45 4.59 4.46
N GLN A 148 20.39 4.81 3.54
CA GLN A 148 20.13 5.38 2.21
C GLN A 148 19.29 4.49 1.28
N TYR A 149 19.26 3.17 1.49
CA TYR A 149 18.54 2.21 0.64
C TYR A 149 17.19 1.78 1.22
N ARG A 150 16.90 2.08 2.49
CA ARG A 150 15.69 1.61 3.18
C ARG A 150 14.38 1.99 2.48
N VAL A 151 14.32 3.19 1.92
CA VAL A 151 13.13 3.66 1.17
C VAL A 151 12.95 2.87 -0.12
N LEU A 152 14.05 2.58 -0.82
CA LEU A 152 14.03 1.80 -2.05
C LEU A 152 13.54 0.38 -1.78
N THR A 153 14.08 -0.27 -0.74
CA THR A 153 13.66 -1.62 -0.34
C THR A 153 12.18 -1.69 0.03
N VAL A 154 11.68 -0.72 0.78
CA VAL A 154 10.24 -0.64 1.12
C VAL A 154 9.38 -0.45 -0.14
N ASN A 155 9.82 0.36 -1.09
CA ASN A 155 9.10 0.52 -2.36
C ASN A 155 9.05 -0.78 -3.17
N VAL A 156 10.10 -1.60 -3.15
CA VAL A 156 10.08 -2.94 -3.77
C VAL A 156 9.07 -3.85 -3.09
N PHE A 157 9.04 -3.87 -1.76
CA PHE A 157 8.02 -4.64 -1.02
C PHE A 157 6.60 -4.13 -1.26
N ASN A 158 6.41 -2.82 -1.40
CA ASN A 158 5.12 -2.22 -1.75
C ASN A 158 4.59 -2.72 -3.10
N ILE A 159 5.44 -3.01 -4.08
CA ILE A 159 5.00 -3.61 -5.35
C ILE A 159 4.35 -4.96 -5.09
N GLY A 160 4.98 -5.80 -4.25
CA GLY A 160 4.44 -7.10 -3.85
C GLY A 160 3.13 -6.96 -3.05
N TRP A 161 3.07 -6.01 -2.12
CA TRP A 161 1.86 -5.72 -1.35
C TRP A 161 0.71 -5.23 -2.23
N ASN A 162 0.96 -4.33 -3.18
CA ASN A 162 -0.04 -3.83 -4.12
C ASN A 162 -0.51 -4.92 -5.09
N CYS A 163 0.39 -5.82 -5.49
CA CYS A 163 0.05 -7.02 -6.25
C CYS A 163 -0.90 -7.91 -5.44
N PHE A 164 -0.58 -8.19 -4.18
CA PHE A 164 -1.43 -8.96 -3.29
C PHE A 164 -2.81 -8.30 -3.08
N LEU A 165 -2.85 -7.00 -2.79
CA LEU A 165 -4.10 -6.25 -2.63
C LEU A 165 -4.95 -6.27 -3.89
N SER A 166 -4.31 -6.11 -5.06
CA SER A 166 -4.99 -6.19 -6.35
C SER A 166 -5.62 -7.55 -6.58
N PHE A 167 -4.82 -8.61 -6.39
CA PHE A 167 -5.27 -9.99 -6.50
C PHE A 167 -6.41 -10.27 -5.53
N LEU A 168 -6.24 -9.97 -4.25
CA LEU A 168 -7.25 -10.19 -3.21
C LEU A 168 -8.54 -9.39 -3.49
N ASN A 169 -8.42 -8.16 -3.99
CA ASN A 169 -9.58 -7.37 -4.38
C ASN A 169 -10.37 -8.00 -5.53
N ASN A 170 -9.73 -8.75 -6.42
CA ASN A 170 -10.40 -9.37 -7.57
C ASN A 170 -10.74 -10.85 -7.36
N ALA A 171 -10.00 -11.56 -6.51
CA ALA A 171 -10.17 -12.98 -6.24
C ALA A 171 -11.50 -13.27 -5.53
N ASP A 172 -12.00 -12.38 -4.67
CA ASP A 172 -13.30 -12.58 -4.00
C ASP A 172 -14.52 -12.47 -4.93
N ILE A 173 -14.33 -12.08 -6.20
CA ILE A 173 -15.40 -12.10 -7.22
C ILE A 173 -15.42 -13.45 -7.96
N GLN A 174 -14.36 -14.25 -7.85
CA GLN A 174 -14.21 -15.51 -8.57
C GLN A 174 -13.98 -16.64 -7.57
N GLU A 175 -15.07 -17.34 -7.23
CA GLU A 175 -15.10 -18.44 -6.28
C GLU A 175 -13.82 -19.29 -6.25
N LEU A 176 -13.36 -19.61 -5.02
CA LEU A 176 -12.53 -20.77 -4.78
C LEU A 176 -13.17 -21.97 -5.49
N PRO A 177 -12.45 -22.73 -6.33
CA PRO A 177 -12.98 -24.00 -6.81
C PRO A 177 -13.21 -24.88 -5.58
N VAL A 178 -14.48 -25.21 -5.34
CA VAL A 178 -14.87 -26.28 -4.44
C VAL A 178 -14.27 -27.57 -5.00
N VAL A 179 -13.21 -28.05 -4.35
CA VAL A 179 -12.68 -29.41 -4.53
C VAL A 179 -12.62 -30.08 -3.17
#